data_AF-A0A0F0KK69-F1
#
_entry.id   AF-A0A0F0KK69-F1
#
_cell.length_a   1.000
_cell.length_b   1.000
_cell.length_c   1.000
_cell.angle_alpha   90.00
_cell.angle_beta   90.00
_cell.angle_gamma   90.00
#
_symmetry.space_group_name_H-M   'P 1'
#
loop_
_entity.id
_entity.type
_entity.pdbx_description
1 polymer ?
#
loop_
_entity_poly.entity_id
_entity_poly.type
_entity_poly.pdbx_seq_one_letter_code
_entity_poly.pdbx_strand_id
1 'polypeptide(L)'
;MSFQAYLDNIETKTGLTPRQFIELATAKGFDQTTKATPIVAWLKEDYQLGQGHAMALVHVITKGPQISAKHVGKGGAHGDASDTLWLDGKDTNPNP
;
A
#
# COMPACT_ATOMS: atom_id res chain seq x y z
N MET A 1 -5.31 -12.77 1.27
CA MET A 1 -5.55 -11.36 1.59
C MET A 1 -5.64 -10.57 0.31
N SER A 2 -6.56 -9.61 0.27
CA SER A 2 -6.67 -8.60 -0.78
C SER A 2 -5.50 -7.62 -0.72
N PHE A 3 -5.35 -6.75 -1.72
CA PHE A 3 -4.36 -5.69 -1.68
C PHE A 3 -4.68 -4.70 -0.56
N GLN A 4 -5.95 -4.29 -0.44
CA GLN A 4 -6.39 -3.37 0.62
C GLN A 4 -6.01 -3.89 2.01
N ALA A 5 -6.19 -5.19 2.27
CA ALA A 5 -5.83 -5.79 3.55
C ALA A 5 -4.32 -5.68 3.87
N TYR A 6 -3.43 -5.61 2.88
CA TYR A 6 -2.02 -5.31 3.15
C TYR A 6 -1.83 -3.88 3.65
N LEU A 7 -2.53 -2.91 3.05
CA LEU A 7 -2.46 -1.50 3.45
C LEU A 7 -3.02 -1.30 4.87
N ASP A 8 -4.17 -1.90 5.19
CA ASP A 8 -4.78 -1.78 6.51
C ASP A 8 -3.92 -2.42 7.61
N ASN A 9 -3.24 -3.53 7.28
CA ASN A 9 -2.28 -4.17 8.17
C ASN A 9 -1.02 -3.32 8.39
N ILE A 10 -0.56 -2.58 7.37
CA ILE A 10 0.56 -1.65 7.50
C ILE A 10 0.17 -0.51 8.44
N GLU A 11 -1.00 0.09 8.23
CA GLU A 11 -1.52 1.15 9.08
C GLU A 11 -1.67 0.67 10.53
N THR A 12 -2.23 -0.52 10.72
CA THR A 12 -2.37 -1.12 12.06
C THR A 12 -1.01 -1.34 12.75
N LYS A 13 0.05 -1.65 12.00
CA LYS A 13 1.39 -1.88 12.56
C LYS A 13 2.16 -0.59 12.83
N THR A 14 1.95 0.42 12.01
CA THR A 14 2.82 1.62 11.97
C THR A 14 2.12 2.87 12.51
N GLY A 15 0.80 2.85 12.61
CA GLY A 15 -0.03 4.03 12.92
C GLY A 15 -0.08 5.06 11.79
N LEU A 16 0.44 4.74 10.61
CA LEU A 16 0.51 5.64 9.45
C LEU A 16 -0.37 5.13 8.32
N THR A 17 -1.17 6.03 7.77
CA THR A 17 -1.99 5.75 6.60
C THR A 17 -1.13 5.54 5.34
N PRO A 18 -1.62 4.81 4.33
CA PRO A 18 -0.92 4.69 3.06
C PRO A 18 -0.59 6.03 2.40
N ARG A 19 -1.47 7.04 2.50
CA ARG A 19 -1.19 8.38 1.97
C ARG A 19 0.00 9.05 2.66
N GLN A 20 0.11 8.94 3.98
CA GLN A 20 1.27 9.46 4.71
C GLN A 20 2.58 8.79 4.26
N PHE A 21 2.56 7.48 3.96
CA PHE A 21 3.74 6.83 3.38
C PHE A 21 4.13 7.37 2.01
N ILE A 22 3.17 7.77 1.16
CA ILE A 22 3.46 8.41 -0.13
C ILE A 22 4.12 9.76 0.08
N GLU A 23 3.64 10.55 1.04
CA GLU A 23 4.23 11.84 1.39
C GLU A 23 5.67 11.68 1.91
N LEU A 24 5.89 10.70 2.80
CA LEU A 24 7.22 10.37 3.32
C LEU A 24 8.16 9.86 2.24
N ALA A 25 7.66 9.02 1.33
CA ALA A 25 8.42 8.53 0.19
C ALA A 25 8.83 9.69 -0.74
N THR A 26 7.90 10.59 -1.03
CA THR A 26 8.14 11.79 -1.84
C THR A 26 9.20 12.69 -1.17
N ALA A 27 9.10 12.91 0.14
CA ALA A 27 10.07 13.68 0.91
C ALA A 27 11.47 13.04 0.90
N LYS A 28 11.56 11.71 0.72
CA LYS A 28 12.82 10.96 0.53
C LYS A 28 13.32 10.94 -0.91
N GLY A 29 12.59 11.54 -1.85
CA GLY A 29 12.93 11.53 -3.28
C GLY A 29 12.55 10.23 -3.98
N PHE A 30 11.66 9.42 -3.40
CA PHE A 30 11.07 8.28 -4.09
C PHE A 30 9.84 8.71 -4.87
N ASP A 31 9.76 8.21 -6.11
CA ASP A 31 8.72 8.53 -7.07
C ASP A 31 8.37 7.32 -7.96
N GLN A 32 7.54 7.56 -8.96
CA GLN A 32 7.12 6.59 -9.99
C GLN A 32 8.26 5.97 -10.83
N THR A 33 9.47 6.54 -10.82
CA THR A 33 10.65 5.99 -11.53
C THR A 33 11.55 5.17 -10.61
N THR A 34 11.32 5.24 -9.31
CA THR A 34 12.14 4.60 -8.30
C THR A 34 11.95 3.08 -8.33
N LYS A 35 13.06 2.34 -8.29
CA LYS A 35 13.02 0.87 -8.22
C LYS A 35 12.47 0.41 -6.87
N ALA A 36 11.90 -0.79 -6.83
CA ALA A 36 11.34 -1.35 -5.60
C ALA A 36 12.37 -1.49 -4.46
N THR A 37 13.60 -1.95 -4.77
CA THR A 37 14.63 -2.28 -3.78
C THR A 37 14.93 -1.16 -2.78
N PRO A 38 15.24 0.10 -3.18
CA PRO A 38 15.49 1.17 -2.22
C PRO A 38 14.28 1.49 -1.32
N ILE A 39 13.06 1.44 -1.87
CA ILE A 39 11.83 1.67 -1.09
C ILE A 39 11.65 0.53 -0.07
N VAL A 40 11.84 -0.73 -0.47
CA VAL A 40 11.73 -1.88 0.45
C VAL A 40 12.78 -1.81 1.55
N ALA A 41 14.02 -1.43 1.23
CA ALA A 41 15.08 -1.26 2.22
C ALA A 41 14.70 -0.20 3.26
N TRP A 42 14.25 0.97 2.81
CA TRP A 42 13.76 2.03 3.68
C TRP A 42 12.61 1.58 4.59
N LEU A 43 11.58 0.95 4.02
CA LEU A 43 10.41 0.50 4.79
C LEU A 43 10.76 -0.58 5.83
N LYS A 44 11.78 -1.40 5.54
CA LYS A 44 12.29 -2.40 6.48
C LYS A 44 13.11 -1.75 7.60
N GLU A 45 13.97 -0.80 7.27
CA GLU A 45 14.86 -0.14 8.23
C GLU A 45 14.08 0.76 9.20
N ASP A 46 13.19 1.61 8.69
CA ASP A 46 12.50 2.63 9.48
C ASP A 46 11.23 2.08 10.17
N TYR A 47 10.54 1.12 9.54
CA TYR A 47 9.21 0.66 9.97
C TYR A 47 9.11 -0.85 10.18
N GLN A 48 10.22 -1.59 10.05
CA GLN A 48 10.28 -3.04 10.25
C GLN A 48 9.27 -3.82 9.38
N LEU A 49 8.90 -3.26 8.23
CA LEU A 49 7.94 -3.91 7.33
C LEU A 49 8.60 -5.06 6.56
N GLY A 50 8.01 -6.25 6.68
CA GLY A 50 8.41 -7.41 5.88
C GLY A 50 8.07 -7.23 4.38
N GLN A 51 8.73 -8.03 3.53
CA GLN A 51 8.70 -7.91 2.06
C GLN A 51 7.28 -7.77 1.48
N GLY A 52 6.31 -8.57 1.94
CA GLY A 52 4.94 -8.53 1.41
C GLY A 52 4.22 -7.19 1.66
N HIS A 53 4.38 -6.62 2.85
CA HIS A 53 3.82 -5.30 3.18
C HIS A 53 4.54 -4.19 2.44
N ALA A 54 5.88 -4.26 2.39
CA ALA A 54 6.68 -3.28 1.67
C ALA A 54 6.31 -3.21 0.18
N MET A 55 6.04 -4.35 -0.46
CA MET A 55 5.64 -4.39 -1.87
C MET A 55 4.28 -3.74 -2.16
N ALA A 56 3.34 -3.77 -1.21
CA ALA A 56 2.07 -3.05 -1.34
C ALA A 56 2.31 -1.52 -1.38
N LEU A 57 3.14 -1.01 -0.47
CA LEU A 57 3.54 0.40 -0.48
C LEU A 57 4.35 0.78 -1.71
N VAL A 58 5.28 -0.06 -2.16
CA VAL A 58 6.02 0.16 -3.42
C VAL A 58 5.07 0.40 -4.58
N HIS A 59 4.04 -0.43 -4.73
CA HIS A 59 3.06 -0.27 -5.80
C HIS A 59 2.33 1.07 -5.66
N VAL A 60 1.84 1.42 -4.48
CA VAL A 60 1.10 2.68 -4.30
C VAL A 60 2.00 3.90 -4.53
N ILE A 61 3.26 3.87 -4.06
CA ILE A 61 4.24 4.95 -4.29
C ILE A 61 4.58 5.09 -5.77
N THR A 62 4.74 3.98 -6.49
CA THR A 62 5.26 4.02 -7.87
C THR A 62 4.17 4.06 -8.95
N LYS A 63 2.94 3.65 -8.61
CA LYS A 63 1.83 3.48 -9.57
C LYS A 63 0.51 4.11 -9.10
N GLY A 64 0.45 4.62 -7.88
CA GLY A 64 -0.77 5.18 -7.30
C GLY A 64 -1.78 4.11 -6.83
N PRO A 65 -3.02 4.54 -6.51
CA PRO A 65 -4.04 3.68 -5.89
C PRO A 65 -4.67 2.66 -6.86
N GLN A 66 -4.43 2.76 -8.17
CA GLN A 66 -5.08 1.88 -9.14
C GLN A 66 -4.44 0.49 -9.12
N ILE A 67 -5.28 -0.56 -9.05
CA ILE A 67 -4.90 -1.96 -9.22
C ILE A 67 -5.62 -2.57 -10.43
N SER A 68 -5.22 -3.78 -10.81
CA SER A 68 -5.87 -4.46 -11.94
C SER A 68 -7.28 -4.91 -11.56
N ALA A 69 -8.27 -4.49 -12.36
CA ALA A 69 -9.65 -4.95 -12.26
C ALA A 69 -9.83 -6.48 -12.36
N LYS A 70 -8.80 -7.23 -12.81
CA LYS A 70 -8.83 -8.71 -12.95
C LYS A 70 -9.12 -9.45 -11.63
N HIS A 71 -8.82 -8.81 -10.50
CA HIS A 71 -9.02 -9.38 -9.15
C HIS A 71 -10.15 -8.68 -8.37
N VAL A 72 -10.83 -7.72 -8.98
CA VAL A 72 -11.88 -6.93 -8.32
C VAL A 72 -13.21 -7.67 -8.40
N GLY A 73 -13.97 -7.67 -7.30
CA GLY A 73 -15.29 -8.30 -7.22
C GLY A 73 -15.29 -9.83 -7.28
N LYS A 74 -14.11 -10.48 -7.24
CA LYS A 74 -14.01 -11.94 -7.13
C LYS A 74 -14.19 -12.35 -5.67
N GLY A 75 -15.26 -13.08 -5.36
CA GLY A 75 -15.48 -13.66 -4.04
C GLY A 75 -14.32 -14.59 -3.63
N GLY A 76 -13.87 -14.46 -2.39
CA GLY A 76 -12.79 -15.28 -1.80
C GLY A 76 -11.64 -14.44 -1.23
N ALA A 77 -10.64 -15.11 -0.63
CA ALA A 77 -9.58 -14.48 0.16
C ALA A 77 -8.63 -13.54 -0.61
N HIS A 78 -8.81 -13.35 -1.92
CA HIS A 78 -7.90 -12.61 -2.81
C HIS A 78 -8.60 -11.52 -3.63
N GLY A 79 -9.87 -11.20 -3.35
CA GLY A 79 -10.61 -10.17 -4.07
C GLY A 79 -10.54 -8.81 -3.36
N ASP A 80 -10.22 -7.76 -4.10
CA ASP A 80 -10.43 -6.38 -3.66
C ASP A 80 -11.86 -5.94 -4.02
N ALA A 81 -12.49 -5.12 -3.17
CA ALA A 81 -13.85 -4.61 -3.38
C ALA A 81 -13.93 -3.59 -4.52
N SER A 82 -12.81 -2.90 -4.80
CA SER A 82 -12.66 -1.84 -5.79
C SER A 82 -11.34 -2.00 -6.54
N ASP A 83 -11.24 -1.46 -7.76
CA ASP A 83 -9.98 -1.33 -8.50
C ASP A 83 -9.14 -0.13 -8.05
N THR A 84 -9.71 0.69 -7.17
CA THR A 84 -9.08 1.85 -6.55
C THR A 84 -8.91 1.59 -5.06
N LEU A 85 -7.66 1.56 -4.61
CA LEU A 85 -7.29 1.37 -3.21
C LEU A 85 -7.65 2.60 -2.36
N TRP A 86 -8.08 2.35 -1.13
CA TRP A 86 -8.32 3.40 -0.14
C TRP A 86 -7.04 3.72 0.62
N LEU A 87 -6.63 5.00 0.61
CA LEU A 87 -5.34 5.45 1.15
C LEU A 87 -5.47 6.37 2.37
N ASP A 88 -6.70 6.80 2.69
CA ASP A 88 -7.01 7.84 3.68
C ASP A 88 -7.28 7.31 5.10
N GLY A 89 -6.85 6.08 5.36
CA GLY A 89 -7.02 5.40 6.63
C GLY A 89 -8.11 4.33 6.58
N LYS A 90 -7.82 3.15 7.12
CA LYS A 90 -8.75 2.01 7.09
C LYS A 90 -10.12 2.32 7.71
N ASP A 91 -10.16 3.16 8.75
CA ASP A 91 -11.39 3.49 9.49
C ASP A 91 -12.30 4.45 8.72
N THR A 92 -11.79 5.09 7.65
CA THR A 92 -12.57 5.98 6.78
C THR A 92 -12.96 5.32 5.47
N ASN A 93 -12.57 4.06 5.24
CA ASN A 93 -12.86 3.34 4.02
C ASN A 93 -14.38 3.09 3.88
N PRO A 94 -15.04 3.59 2.81
CA PRO A 94 -16.46 3.35 2.59
C PRO A 94 -16.78 1.90 2.18
N ASN A 95 -15.76 1.10 1.83
CA ASN A 95 -15.87 -0.30 1.42
C ASN A 95 -14.82 -1.17 2.15
N PRO A 96 -14.98 -1.42 3.45
CA PRO A 96 -14.03 -2.21 4.26
C PRO A 96 -14.05 -3.71 3.95
#